data_AF-A0A1A8EA38-F1
#
_entry.id   AF-A0A1A8EA38-F1
#
_cell.length_a   1.000
_cell.length_b   1.000
_cell.length_c   1.000
_cell.angle_alpha   90.00
_cell.angle_beta   90.00
_cell.angle_gamma   90.00
#
_symmetry.space_group_name_H-M   'P 1'
#
loop_
_entity.id
_entity.type
_entity.pdbx_description
1 polymer ?
#
loop_
_entity_poly.entity_id
_entity_poly.type
_entity_poly.pdbx_seq_one_letter_code
_entity_poly.pdbx_strand_id
1 'polypeptide(L)'
;WEERFCSDHLDGFLCRSEQKFACRGEDRTFKSSAGCRSGPCEQQCSDVGGGFKCSCVRGYRTDLLDPRRCRQFCGEGSCPALCEGERCSCPDGFVLSGRTCEDVDECEMGQCSGGCVNSFGSFMCFCPEGFRLHNEVRCVPVRPAGSSTTP
;
A
#
# COMPACT_ATOMS: atom_id res chain seq x y z
N TRP A 1 40.95 6.77 -4.69
CA TRP A 1 39.65 7.44 -4.52
C TRP A 1 38.98 7.42 -5.88
N GLU A 2 38.07 6.49 -6.12
CA GLU A 2 37.27 6.50 -7.35
C GLU A 2 36.00 7.32 -7.08
N GLU A 3 35.83 8.40 -7.84
CA GLU A 3 34.64 9.23 -7.82
C GLU A 3 33.51 8.48 -8.54
N ARG A 4 32.36 8.29 -7.87
CA ARG A 4 31.12 7.89 -8.55
C ARG A 4 30.06 8.96 -8.31
N PHE A 5 29.55 9.47 -9.42
CA PHE A 5 28.48 10.45 -9.46
C PHE A 5 27.17 9.76 -9.01
N CYS A 6 26.63 10.19 -7.87
CA CYS A 6 25.25 9.88 -7.51
C CYS A 6 24.36 10.91 -8.20
N SER A 7 23.47 10.47 -9.07
CA SER A 7 22.50 11.34 -9.74
C SER A 7 21.43 11.77 -8.73
N ASP A 8 21.10 13.07 -8.73
CA ASP A 8 20.01 13.62 -7.92
C ASP A 8 18.68 12.94 -8.29
N HIS A 9 18.19 12.09 -7.40
CA HIS A 9 16.78 11.70 -7.39
C HIS A 9 16.17 12.18 -6.07
N LEU A 10 14.92 12.66 -6.17
CA LEU A 10 14.12 13.29 -5.10
C LEU A 10 13.91 12.43 -3.84
N ASP A 11 14.41 11.19 -3.82
CA ASP A 11 14.05 10.17 -2.84
C ASP A 11 15.20 9.70 -1.93
N GLY A 12 16.32 10.43 -1.90
CA GLY A 12 17.38 10.20 -0.91
C GLY A 12 18.18 8.92 -1.18
N PHE A 13 19.47 9.00 -0.89
CA PHE A 13 20.43 8.00 -1.35
C PHE A 13 20.36 6.70 -0.54
N LEU A 14 20.24 5.57 -1.23
CA LEU A 14 20.50 4.22 -0.71
C LEU A 14 21.97 3.88 -0.99
N CYS A 15 22.87 4.06 -0.01
CA CYS A 15 24.25 3.61 -0.14
C CYS A 15 24.35 2.09 0.07
N ARG A 16 24.60 1.35 -1.02
CA ARG A 16 25.11 -0.02 -0.96
C ARG A 16 26.64 0.05 -0.87
N SER A 17 27.21 0.10 0.34
CA SER A 17 28.57 -0.38 0.68
C SER A 17 29.04 0.18 2.03
N GLU A 18 29.85 -0.61 2.73
CA GLU A 18 30.50 -0.47 4.05
C GLU A 18 31.32 0.82 4.31
N GLN A 19 31.26 1.82 3.43
CA GLN A 19 32.04 3.03 3.53
C GLN A 19 31.09 4.24 3.54
N LYS A 20 31.13 4.96 4.66
CA LYS A 20 30.32 6.15 4.94
C LYS A 20 30.60 7.24 3.90
N PHE A 21 29.77 7.34 2.86
CA PHE A 21 29.91 8.38 1.83
C PHE A 21 28.82 9.43 2.00
N ALA A 22 29.21 10.70 1.88
CA ALA A 22 28.32 11.86 1.78
C ALA A 22 28.26 12.32 0.31
N CYS A 23 27.09 12.80 -0.13
CA CYS A 23 26.91 13.29 -1.49
C CYS A 23 27.43 14.74 -1.62
N ARG A 24 28.11 15.03 -2.73
CA ARG A 24 28.65 16.35 -3.06
C ARG A 24 27.58 17.14 -3.82
N GLY A 25 27.03 18.19 -3.20
CA GLY A 25 26.16 19.13 -3.89
C GLY A 25 26.94 20.09 -4.80
N GLU A 26 26.22 20.83 -5.65
CA GLU A 26 26.75 21.82 -6.63
C GLU A 26 27.69 22.86 -6.00
N ASP A 27 27.44 23.23 -4.73
CA ASP A 27 28.20 24.22 -3.96
C ASP A 27 29.43 23.65 -3.21
N ARG A 28 29.85 22.40 -3.51
CA ARG A 28 31.00 21.72 -2.86
C ARG A 28 30.91 21.64 -1.32
N THR A 29 29.78 22.00 -0.73
CA THR A 29 29.48 21.87 0.71
C THR A 29 28.97 20.46 0.99
N PHE A 30 29.48 19.84 2.07
CA PHE A 30 28.96 18.56 2.57
C PHE A 30 27.58 18.82 3.18
N LYS A 31 26.50 18.53 2.45
CA LYS A 31 25.16 18.55 3.04
C LYS A 31 24.97 17.24 3.80
N SER A 32 24.67 17.34 5.10
CA SER A 32 24.27 16.16 5.88
C SER A 32 23.13 15.48 5.14
N SER A 33 23.26 14.18 4.91
CA SER A 33 22.13 13.36 4.53
C SER A 33 21.02 13.60 5.56
N ALA A 34 19.84 14.00 5.09
CA ALA A 34 18.70 14.22 5.95
C ALA A 34 18.51 12.97 6.84
N GLY A 35 18.57 13.12 8.16
CA GLY A 35 18.38 12.01 9.11
C GLY A 35 16.90 11.80 9.42
N CYS A 36 16.58 10.89 10.34
CA CYS A 36 15.20 10.62 10.74
C CYS A 36 14.45 11.84 11.29
N ARG A 37 15.17 12.86 11.76
CA ARG A 37 14.60 14.15 12.19
C ARG A 37 13.83 14.88 11.10
N SER A 38 14.11 14.62 9.82
CA SER A 38 13.37 15.22 8.70
C SER A 38 12.07 14.46 8.36
N GLY A 39 11.71 13.42 9.12
CA GLY A 39 10.54 12.58 8.84
C GLY A 39 10.53 11.94 7.44
N PRO A 40 11.62 11.31 6.98
CA PRO A 40 11.71 10.86 5.60
C PRO A 40 11.00 9.52 5.32
N CYS A 41 10.56 8.80 6.35
CA CYS A 41 9.92 7.48 6.23
C CYS A 41 8.45 7.54 6.61
N GLU A 42 7.61 6.73 5.95
CA GLU A 42 6.19 6.58 6.28
C GLU A 42 5.99 5.97 7.67
N GLN A 43 6.82 4.97 8.02
CA GLN A 43 6.74 4.25 9.29
C GLN A 43 8.04 4.40 10.09
N GLN A 44 8.84 3.34 10.20
CA GLN A 44 10.00 3.34 11.07
C GLN A 44 11.22 3.90 10.35
N CYS A 45 12.01 4.72 11.04
CA CYS A 45 13.24 5.31 10.55
C CYS A 45 14.39 5.04 11.52
N SER A 46 15.55 4.66 10.98
CA SER A 46 16.79 4.54 11.73
C SER A 46 17.92 5.31 11.06
N ASP A 47 18.60 6.19 11.81
CA ASP A 47 19.81 6.86 11.34
C ASP A 47 20.95 5.85 11.18
N VAL A 48 21.64 5.89 10.04
CA VAL A 48 22.78 5.02 9.72
C VAL A 48 23.96 5.87 9.24
N GLY A 49 25.16 5.32 9.24
CA GLY A 49 26.35 6.05 8.78
C GLY A 49 26.19 6.52 7.32
N GLY A 50 26.04 7.82 7.10
CA GLY A 50 25.81 8.39 5.77
C GLY A 50 24.35 8.66 5.42
N GLY A 51 23.37 8.41 6.31
CA GLY A 51 21.97 8.82 6.09
C GLY A 51 20.98 8.14 7.02
N PHE A 52 19.89 7.62 6.45
CA PHE A 52 18.84 6.92 7.19
C PHE A 52 18.40 5.68 6.41
N LYS A 53 17.75 4.75 7.11
CA LYS A 53 17.11 3.58 6.54
C LYS A 53 15.66 3.50 7.03
N CYS A 54 14.72 3.36 6.10
CA CYS A 54 13.33 3.08 6.43
C CYS A 54 13.10 1.60 6.65
N SER A 55 12.20 1.28 7.57
CA SER A 55 11.71 -0.07 7.82
C SER A 55 10.22 -0.02 8.14
N CYS A 56 9.55 -1.16 7.99
CA CYS A 56 8.11 -1.25 8.15
C CYS A 56 7.75 -2.11 9.34
N VAL A 57 6.58 -1.84 9.93
CA VAL A 57 6.02 -2.66 11.00
C VAL A 57 5.69 -4.07 10.49
N ARG A 58 5.42 -5.00 11.41
CA ARG A 58 5.03 -6.37 11.03
C ARG A 58 3.82 -6.36 10.09
N GLY A 59 3.87 -7.21 9.07
CA GLY A 59 2.86 -7.25 8.00
C GLY A 59 3.13 -6.31 6.84
N TYR A 60 4.12 -5.42 6.95
CA TYR A 60 4.47 -4.45 5.92
C TYR A 60 5.92 -4.63 5.47
N ARG A 61 6.19 -4.22 4.24
CA ARG A 61 7.52 -4.13 3.68
C ARG A 61 7.65 -2.94 2.75
N THR A 62 8.87 -2.50 2.56
CA THR A 62 9.17 -1.31 1.77
C THR A 62 8.64 -1.49 0.34
N ASP A 63 8.02 -0.45 -0.18
CA ASP A 63 7.57 -0.42 -1.58
C ASP A 63 8.79 -0.59 -2.52
N LEU A 64 8.58 -1.25 -3.65
CA LEU A 64 9.64 -1.51 -4.62
C LEU A 64 10.01 -0.26 -5.43
N LEU A 65 9.06 0.67 -5.61
CA LEU A 65 9.27 1.93 -6.31
C LEU A 65 9.74 3.02 -5.35
N ASP A 66 9.24 3.03 -4.12
CA ASP A 66 9.61 4.02 -3.11
C ASP A 66 9.95 3.35 -1.76
N PRO A 67 11.24 3.14 -1.46
CA PRO A 67 11.70 2.52 -0.22
C PRO A 67 11.33 3.27 1.06
N ARG A 68 10.81 4.50 0.96
CA ARG A 68 10.31 5.28 2.10
C ARG A 68 8.89 4.91 2.50
N ARG A 69 8.16 4.26 1.60
CA ARG A 69 6.77 3.86 1.78
C ARG A 69 6.67 2.41 2.18
N CYS A 70 5.61 2.09 2.90
CA CYS A 70 5.36 0.74 3.41
C CYS A 70 4.08 0.20 2.77
N ARG A 71 4.19 -0.96 2.14
CA ARG A 71 3.06 -1.71 1.62
C ARG A 71 2.85 -2.94 2.45
N GLN A 72 1.60 -3.20 2.79
CA GLN A 72 1.25 -4.46 3.42
C GLN A 72 1.63 -5.57 2.45
N PHE A 73 2.30 -6.60 2.95
CA PHE A 73 2.54 -7.78 2.17
C PHE A 73 1.65 -8.91 2.63
N CYS A 74 0.91 -9.42 1.67
CA CYS A 74 0.04 -10.54 1.83
C CYS A 74 0.51 -11.67 0.91
N GLY A 75 0.56 -12.89 1.46
CA GLY A 75 0.81 -14.12 0.70
C GLY A 75 -0.50 -14.73 0.22
N GLU A 76 -0.44 -15.91 -0.42
CA GLU A 76 -1.56 -16.68 -0.96
C GLU A 76 -2.85 -16.64 -0.10
N GLY A 77 -3.70 -15.63 -0.28
CA GLY A 77 -4.97 -15.51 0.44
C GLY A 77 -4.88 -15.08 1.91
N SER A 78 -3.73 -14.63 2.43
CA SER A 78 -3.66 -14.10 3.80
C SER A 78 -2.56 -13.04 4.04
N CYS A 79 -2.83 -12.11 4.95
CA CYS A 79 -1.88 -11.11 5.44
C CYS A 79 -1.48 -11.38 6.89
N PRO A 80 -0.29 -10.99 7.36
CA PRO A 80 0.00 -10.96 8.79
C PRO A 80 -0.85 -9.91 9.50
N ALA A 81 -1.36 -10.24 10.69
CA ALA A 81 -2.13 -9.29 11.49
C ALA A 81 -1.24 -8.20 12.09
N LEU A 82 -1.80 -7.00 12.19
CA LEU A 82 -1.20 -5.85 12.87
C LEU A 82 -1.42 -6.02 14.37
N CYS A 83 -0.39 -6.47 15.09
CA CYS A 83 -0.49 -6.70 16.53
C CYS A 83 0.29 -5.65 17.33
N GLU A 84 -0.42 -4.98 18.24
CA GLU A 84 0.15 -4.11 19.28
C GLU A 84 0.00 -4.82 20.65
N GLY A 85 1.09 -5.45 21.11
CA GLY A 85 1.04 -6.31 22.29
C GLY A 85 0.20 -7.57 22.04
N GLU A 86 -0.82 -7.79 22.88
CA GLU A 86 -1.77 -8.91 22.77
C GLU A 86 -2.95 -8.61 21.83
N ARG A 87 -3.11 -7.36 21.37
CA ARG A 87 -4.23 -6.96 20.52
C ARG A 87 -3.82 -6.96 19.06
N CYS A 88 -4.49 -7.77 18.24
CA CYS A 88 -4.28 -7.82 16.79
C CYS A 88 -5.49 -7.24 16.04
N SER A 89 -5.23 -6.60 14.91
CA SER A 89 -6.24 -6.08 13.99
C SER A 89 -5.88 -6.42 12.54
N CYS A 90 -6.90 -6.45 11.70
CA CYS A 90 -6.79 -6.66 10.26
C CYS A 90 -7.24 -5.41 9.49
N PRO A 91 -6.74 -5.22 8.26
CA PRO A 91 -7.29 -4.21 7.35
C PRO A 91 -8.74 -4.50 6.99
N ASP A 92 -9.43 -3.51 6.44
CA ASP A 92 -10.76 -3.70 5.87
C ASP A 92 -10.74 -4.77 4.76
N GLY A 93 -11.80 -5.57 4.67
CA GLY A 93 -11.87 -6.74 3.77
C GLY A 93 -11.21 -8.01 4.32
N PHE A 94 -10.70 -7.98 5.56
CA PHE A 94 -10.06 -9.14 6.19
C PHE A 94 -10.61 -9.45 7.58
N VAL A 95 -10.61 -10.73 7.93
CA VAL A 95 -10.99 -11.23 9.26
C VAL A 95 -9.79 -11.82 10.00
N LEU A 96 -9.72 -11.57 11.31
CA LEU A 96 -8.62 -12.07 12.15
C LEU A 96 -8.79 -13.58 12.39
N SER A 97 -7.84 -14.36 11.89
CA SER A 97 -7.68 -15.79 12.11
C SER A 97 -6.36 -16.03 12.85
N GLY A 98 -6.42 -16.07 14.18
CA GLY A 98 -5.23 -16.17 15.04
C GLY A 98 -4.34 -14.93 14.97
N ARG A 99 -3.18 -15.03 14.30
CA ARG A 99 -2.23 -13.92 14.04
C ARG A 99 -2.13 -13.56 12.56
N THR A 100 -3.06 -14.05 11.76
CA THR A 100 -3.19 -13.78 10.33
C THR A 100 -4.54 -13.16 10.04
N CYS A 101 -4.61 -12.45 8.93
CA CYS A 101 -5.79 -11.82 8.38
C CYS A 101 -6.15 -12.58 7.11
N GLU A 102 -7.28 -13.26 7.14
CA GLU A 102 -7.82 -14.00 6.00
C GLU A 102 -8.79 -13.11 5.24
N ASP A 103 -8.77 -13.22 3.92
CA ASP A 103 -9.67 -12.49 3.05
C ASP A 103 -11.13 -12.83 3.38
N VAL A 104 -11.98 -11.82 3.45
CA VAL A 104 -13.42 -12.04 3.62
C VAL A 104 -14.00 -12.26 2.24
N ASP A 105 -14.59 -13.42 1.99
CA ASP A 105 -15.28 -13.65 0.71
C ASP A 105 -16.65 -12.97 0.72
N GLU A 106 -16.72 -11.75 0.22
CA GLU A 106 -17.98 -11.00 0.16
C GLU A 106 -18.99 -11.60 -0.83
N CYS A 107 -18.55 -12.46 -1.76
CA CYS A 107 -19.44 -13.19 -2.65
C CYS A 107 -20.18 -14.30 -1.90
N GLU A 108 -19.51 -15.04 -1.03
CA GLU A 108 -20.16 -16.02 -0.14
C GLU A 108 -21.12 -15.35 0.85
N MET A 109 -20.82 -14.11 1.26
CA MET A 109 -21.73 -13.29 2.08
C MET A 109 -22.92 -12.72 1.30
N GLY A 110 -22.94 -12.82 -0.03
CA GLY A 110 -24.02 -12.32 -0.87
C GLY A 110 -24.11 -10.79 -0.95
N GLN A 111 -22.98 -10.08 -0.90
CA GLN A 111 -22.96 -8.61 -0.96
C GLN A 111 -23.45 -8.05 -2.32
N CYS A 112 -23.27 -8.79 -3.42
CA CYS A 112 -23.71 -8.38 -4.75
C CYS A 112 -25.15 -8.79 -5.06
N SER A 113 -25.93 -7.91 -5.70
CA SER A 113 -27.25 -8.28 -6.25
C SER A 113 -27.18 -9.00 -7.61
N GLY A 114 -26.01 -8.96 -8.26
CA GLY A 114 -25.74 -9.58 -9.56
C GLY A 114 -24.70 -10.68 -9.46
N GLY A 115 -23.82 -10.78 -10.45
CA GLY A 115 -22.62 -11.61 -10.37
C GLY A 115 -21.58 -11.00 -9.44
N CYS A 116 -20.73 -11.86 -8.87
CA CYS A 116 -19.67 -11.47 -7.94
C CYS A 116 -18.36 -12.19 -8.29
N VAL A 117 -17.24 -11.48 -8.15
CA VAL A 117 -15.90 -12.04 -8.16
C VAL A 117 -15.20 -11.57 -6.89
N ASN A 118 -14.83 -12.52 -6.02
CA ASN A 118 -14.08 -12.21 -4.82
C ASN A 118 -12.64 -11.85 -5.22
N SER A 119 -12.06 -10.87 -4.56
CA SER A 119 -10.69 -10.43 -4.80
C SER A 119 -9.97 -10.18 -3.48
N PHE A 120 -8.66 -10.17 -3.49
CA PHE A 120 -7.94 -10.07 -2.23
C PHE A 120 -8.09 -8.69 -1.58
N GLY A 121 -8.78 -8.62 -0.43
CA GLY A 121 -9.13 -7.43 0.32
C GLY A 121 -10.34 -6.66 -0.21
N SER A 122 -11.09 -7.22 -1.17
CA SER A 122 -12.25 -6.55 -1.78
C SER A 122 -13.05 -7.50 -2.68
N PHE A 123 -14.06 -7.01 -3.36
CA PHE A 123 -14.82 -7.79 -4.32
C PHE A 123 -15.29 -6.91 -5.46
N MET A 124 -15.60 -7.55 -6.59
CA MET A 124 -16.18 -6.86 -7.73
C MET A 124 -17.52 -7.48 -8.10
N CYS A 125 -18.58 -6.67 -8.03
CA CYS A 125 -19.87 -7.04 -8.55
C CYS A 125 -20.01 -6.68 -10.03
N PHE A 126 -20.80 -7.47 -10.75
CA PHE A 126 -21.17 -7.17 -12.13
C PHE A 126 -22.63 -7.49 -12.38
N CYS A 127 -23.24 -6.76 -13.32
CA CYS A 127 -24.66 -6.88 -13.61
C CYS A 127 -24.91 -7.63 -14.93
N PRO A 128 -26.01 -8.38 -15.02
CA PRO A 128 -26.43 -9.00 -16.27
C PRO A 128 -26.83 -7.92 -17.31
N GLU A 129 -26.97 -8.35 -18.56
CA GLU A 129 -27.37 -7.46 -19.67
C GLU A 129 -28.69 -6.72 -19.37
N GLY A 130 -28.76 -5.44 -19.73
CA GLY A 130 -29.90 -4.57 -19.43
C GLY A 130 -29.87 -3.92 -18.03
N PHE A 131 -28.86 -4.21 -17.21
CA PHE A 131 -28.67 -3.62 -15.89
C PHE A 131 -27.30 -2.93 -15.78
N ARG A 132 -27.22 -1.88 -14.97
CA ARG A 132 -25.96 -1.21 -14.61
C ARG A 132 -25.69 -1.31 -13.12
N LEU A 133 -24.41 -1.31 -12.79
CA LEU A 133 -23.97 -1.29 -11.40
C LEU A 133 -24.25 0.09 -10.78
N HIS A 134 -24.73 0.08 -9.54
CA HIS A 134 -25.08 1.22 -8.73
C HIS A 134 -24.57 0.99 -7.31
N ASN A 135 -23.83 1.97 -6.78
CA ASN A 135 -23.15 1.89 -5.49
C ASN A 135 -22.30 0.62 -5.35
N GLU A 136 -21.67 0.20 -6.45
CA GLU A 136 -20.72 -0.93 -6.54
C GLU A 136 -21.29 -2.32 -6.23
N VAL A 137 -22.49 -2.42 -5.65
CA VAL A 137 -23.06 -3.71 -5.21
C VAL A 137 -24.47 -4.00 -5.76
N ARG A 138 -25.19 -2.98 -6.26
CA ARG A 138 -26.57 -3.13 -6.73
C ARG A 138 -26.70 -3.01 -8.24
N CYS A 139 -27.56 -3.83 -8.83
CA CYS A 139 -27.94 -3.77 -10.23
C CYS A 139 -29.26 -3.04 -10.38
N VAL A 140 -29.25 -1.98 -11.17
CA VAL A 140 -30.45 -1.21 -11.52
C VAL A 140 -30.70 -1.27 -13.02
N PRO A 141 -31.95 -1.36 -13.49
CA PRO A 141 -32.25 -1.38 -14.91
C PRO A 141 -31.66 -0.16 -15.61
N VAL A 142 -31.06 -0.38 -16.77
CA VAL A 142 -30.62 0.72 -17.64
C VAL A 142 -31.88 1.33 -18.23
N ARG A 143 -32.27 2.51 -17.73
CA ARG A 143 -33.37 3.26 -18.34
C ARG A 143 -32.95 3.71 -19.73
N PRO A 144 -33.74 3.43 -20.79
CA PRO A 144 -33.50 4.03 -22.09
C PRO A 144 -33.63 5.55 -21.95
N ALA A 145 -32.67 6.28 -22.51
CA ALA A 145 -32.71 7.73 -22.61
C ALA A 145 -33.98 8.12 -23.40
N GLY A 146 -35.03 8.55 -22.71
CA GLY A 146 -36.29 8.95 -23.32
C GLY A 146 -37.57 8.48 -22.62
N SER A 147 -37.51 7.64 -21.58
CA SER A 147 -38.71 7.28 -20.79
C SER A 147 -39.03 8.36 -19.73
N SER A 148 -39.52 9.51 -20.19
CA SER A 148 -40.29 10.43 -19.36
C SER A 148 -41.68 9.84 -19.14
N THR A 149 -41.82 8.97 -18.14
CA THR A 149 -43.15 8.60 -17.63
C THR A 149 -43.56 9.67 -16.63
N THR A 150 -44.17 10.74 -17.13
CA THR A 150 -44.99 11.64 -16.31
C THR A 150 -46.32 10.92 -16.05
N PRO A 151 -46.79 10.84 -14.80
CA PRO A 151 -48.08 10.22 -14.46
C PRO A 151 -49.28 10.95 -15.08
#